data_AF-A0A9F3QW72-F1
#
_entry.id   AF-A0A9F3QW72-F1
#
_cell.length_a   1.000
_cell.length_b   1.000
_cell.length_c   1.000
_cell.angle_alpha   90.00
_cell.angle_beta   90.00
_cell.angle_gamma   90.00
#
_symmetry.space_group_name_H-M   'P 1'
#
loop_
_entity.id
_entity.type
_entity.pdbx_description
1 polymer ?
#
loop_
_entity_poly.entity_id
_entity_poly.type
_entity_poly.pdbx_seq_one_letter_code
_entity_poly.pdbx_strand_id
1 'polypeptide(L)'
;MATTKGQAFDPRRRLTSAVSNVICAVVFGNRFDYKDQIFIENQQIVESQIRFFNSFVGLVYNTVPKIMDYFPGQHTKSFADAEKICDYIREKVEFHRKTLDPQNPRDYIDCFCSGAELLI
;
A
#
# COMPACT_ATOMS: atom_id res chain seq x y z
N MET A 1 -19.86 13.93 -2.86
CA MET A 1 -19.25 14.46 -1.62
C MET A 1 -20.33 15.22 -0.84
N ALA A 2 -21.02 14.57 0.10
CA ALA A 2 -21.86 15.17 1.15
C ALA A 2 -22.67 14.03 1.82
N THR A 3 -22.16 13.43 2.89
CA THR A 3 -22.92 12.42 3.66
C THR A 3 -23.01 12.73 5.15
N THR A 4 -22.31 13.75 5.62
CA THR A 4 -22.53 14.32 6.94
C THR A 4 -23.48 15.47 6.77
N LYS A 5 -24.75 15.25 7.13
CA LYS A 5 -25.84 16.24 7.09
C LYS A 5 -25.59 17.36 8.14
N GLY A 6 -24.49 18.09 8.01
CA GLY A 6 -24.02 19.08 8.99
C GLY A 6 -23.52 18.51 10.32
N GLN A 7 -23.48 17.19 10.49
CA GLN A 7 -23.03 16.56 11.73
C GLN A 7 -21.50 16.49 11.80
N ALA A 8 -20.96 16.66 13.01
CA ALA A 8 -19.54 16.43 13.28
C ALA A 8 -19.16 14.98 12.95
N PHE A 9 -18.03 14.80 12.29
CA PHE A 9 -17.46 13.48 12.00
C PHE A 9 -15.94 13.57 11.99
N ASP A 10 -15.29 12.43 12.16
CA ASP A 10 -13.84 12.31 12.02
C ASP A 10 -13.45 12.24 10.53
N PRO A 11 -12.75 13.25 9.98
CA PRO A 11 -12.38 13.27 8.57
C PRO A 11 -11.19 12.37 8.26
N ARG A 12 -10.43 11.92 9.26
CA ARG A 12 -9.14 11.23 9.08
C ARG A 12 -9.26 10.06 8.12
N ARG A 13 -10.19 9.13 8.36
CA ARG A 13 -10.36 7.95 7.50
C ARG A 13 -10.74 8.33 6.06
N ARG A 14 -11.62 9.31 5.88
CA ARG A 14 -12.06 9.73 4.52
C ARG A 14 -10.93 10.39 3.75
N LEU A 15 -10.15 11.24 4.42
CA LEU A 15 -8.98 11.90 3.82
C LEU A 15 -7.91 10.87 3.47
N THR A 16 -7.57 9.96 4.40
CA THR A 16 -6.62 8.88 4.14
C THR A 16 -7.07 8.03 2.95
N SER A 17 -8.33 7.60 2.90
CA SER A 17 -8.86 6.88 1.74
C SER A 17 -8.80 7.68 0.45
N ALA A 18 -9.12 8.97 0.47
CA ALA A 18 -9.00 9.80 -0.74
C ALA A 18 -7.56 9.88 -1.25
N VAL A 19 -6.59 10.11 -0.37
CA VAL A 19 -5.16 10.18 -0.73
C VAL A 19 -4.65 8.83 -1.22
N SER A 20 -4.92 7.74 -0.48
CA SER A 20 -4.56 6.38 -0.89
C SER A 20 -5.14 6.02 -2.26
N ASN A 21 -6.37 6.45 -2.56
CA ASN A 21 -7.02 6.17 -3.82
C ASN A 21 -6.40 6.93 -5.01
N VAL A 22 -5.91 8.15 -4.78
CA VAL A 22 -5.12 8.88 -5.79
C VAL A 22 -3.82 8.12 -6.10
N ILE A 23 -3.11 7.63 -5.07
CA ILE A 23 -1.91 6.82 -5.27
C ILE A 23 -2.27 5.54 -6.04
N CYS A 24 -3.33 4.84 -5.66
CA CYS A 24 -3.81 3.66 -6.37
C CYS A 24 -4.12 3.94 -7.84
N ALA A 25 -4.75 5.06 -8.15
CA ALA A 25 -5.05 5.44 -9.53
C ALA A 25 -3.80 5.69 -10.37
N VAL A 26 -2.75 6.27 -9.76
CA VAL A 26 -1.47 6.50 -10.43
C VAL A 26 -0.68 5.20 -10.59
N VAL A 27 -0.69 4.35 -9.56
CA VAL A 27 0.13 3.13 -9.51
C VAL A 27 -0.49 1.98 -10.30
N PHE A 28 -1.79 1.74 -10.14
CA PHE A 28 -2.51 0.59 -10.70
C PHE A 28 -3.50 0.96 -11.80
N GLY A 29 -3.55 2.24 -12.20
CA GLY A 29 -4.45 2.73 -13.24
C GLY A 29 -5.93 2.80 -12.82
N ASN A 30 -6.28 2.39 -11.60
CA ASN A 30 -7.67 2.29 -11.16
C ASN A 30 -7.92 2.88 -9.76
N ARG A 31 -9.14 3.39 -9.58
CA ARG A 31 -9.66 3.85 -8.29
C ARG A 31 -10.45 2.72 -7.63
N PHE A 32 -10.35 2.62 -6.31
CA PHE A 32 -11.13 1.65 -5.52
C PHE A 32 -12.42 2.27 -4.99
N ASP A 33 -13.47 1.45 -4.81
CA ASP A 33 -14.61 1.86 -3.99
C ASP A 33 -14.15 1.97 -2.52
N TYR A 34 -14.70 2.92 -1.77
CA TYR A 34 -14.30 3.11 -0.37
C TYR A 34 -14.78 1.97 0.55
N LYS A 35 -15.65 1.09 0.05
CA LYS A 35 -16.11 -0.14 0.69
C LYS A 35 -15.40 -1.39 0.17
N ASP A 36 -14.47 -1.23 -0.77
CA ASP A 36 -13.69 -2.36 -1.30
C ASP A 36 -12.86 -2.99 -0.19
N GLN A 37 -13.02 -4.30 0.01
CA GLN A 37 -12.43 -5.00 1.15
C GLN A 37 -10.91 -5.10 1.04
N ILE A 38 -10.38 -5.28 -0.18
CA ILE A 38 -8.92 -5.35 -0.43
C ILE A 38 -8.31 -3.98 -0.15
N PHE A 39 -8.95 -2.92 -0.62
CA PHE A 39 -8.51 -1.55 -0.34
C PHE A 39 -8.50 -1.27 1.17
N ILE A 40 -9.58 -1.61 1.87
CA ILE A 40 -9.67 -1.43 3.33
C ILE A 40 -8.58 -2.23 4.06
N GLU A 41 -8.34 -3.49 3.68
CA GLU A 41 -7.30 -4.33 4.29
C GLU A 41 -5.91 -3.74 4.08
N ASN A 42 -5.58 -3.36 2.83
CA ASN A 42 -4.31 -2.72 2.52
C ASN A 42 -4.10 -1.43 3.32
N GLN A 43 -5.14 -0.60 3.48
CA GLN A 43 -5.08 0.59 4.31
C GLN A 43 -4.82 0.28 5.79
N GLN A 44 -5.46 -0.76 6.33
CA GLN A 44 -5.26 -1.17 7.72
C GLN A 44 -3.84 -1.68 7.97
N ILE A 45 -3.29 -2.43 7.03
CA ILE A 45 -1.91 -2.90 7.08
C ILE A 45 -0.95 -1.71 7.11
N VAL A 46 -1.08 -0.77 6.15
CA VAL A 46 -0.24 0.43 6.09
C VAL A 46 -0.35 1.26 7.38
N GLU A 47 -1.56 1.42 7.93
CA GLU A 47 -1.75 2.13 9.19
C GLU A 47 -1.05 1.41 10.36
N SER A 48 -1.10 0.07 10.39
CA SER A 48 -0.40 -0.74 11.38
C SER A 48 1.13 -0.58 11.26
N GLN A 49 1.67 -0.58 10.04
CA GLN A 49 3.09 -0.32 9.80
C GLN A 49 3.51 1.05 10.32
N ILE A 50 2.78 2.11 9.91
CA ILE A 50 3.08 3.48 10.33
C ILE A 50 3.07 3.60 11.86
N ARG A 51 2.10 2.98 12.52
CA ARG A 51 2.04 2.94 13.99
C ARG A 51 3.21 2.16 14.59
N PHE A 52 3.61 1.04 14.00
CA PHE A 52 4.77 0.27 14.45
C PHE A 52 6.06 1.08 14.33
N PHE A 53 6.34 1.67 13.17
CA PHE A 53 7.55 2.45 12.93
C PHE A 53 7.62 3.73 13.78
N ASN A 54 6.48 4.32 14.14
CA ASN A 54 6.41 5.46 15.06
C ASN A 54 6.44 5.06 16.54
N SER A 55 6.43 3.78 16.87
CA SER A 55 6.49 3.31 18.27
C SER A 55 7.93 3.26 18.78
N PHE A 56 8.10 3.25 20.10
CA PHE A 56 9.40 3.04 20.74
C PHE A 56 10.05 1.73 20.28
N VAL A 57 9.27 0.67 20.12
CA VAL A 57 9.75 -0.64 19.63
C VAL A 57 10.24 -0.52 18.18
N GLY A 58 9.55 0.25 17.33
CA GLY A 58 9.98 0.53 15.96
C GLY A 58 11.28 1.31 15.90
N LEU A 59 11.48 2.29 16.80
CA LEU A 59 12.73 3.04 16.91
C LEU A 59 13.90 2.14 17.33
N VAL A 60 13.69 1.29 18.34
CA VAL A 60 14.70 0.31 18.78
C VAL A 60 15.02 -0.67 17.64
N TYR A 61 14.01 -1.14 16.92
CA TYR A 61 14.19 -2.01 15.75
C TYR A 61 15.04 -1.35 14.66
N ASN A 62 14.82 -0.07 14.36
CA ASN A 62 15.63 0.69 13.40
C ASN A 62 17.09 0.83 13.86
N THR A 63 17.31 0.98 15.18
CA THR A 63 18.65 1.21 15.73
C THR A 63 19.46 -0.09 15.89
N VAL A 64 18.83 -1.18 16.33
CA VAL A 64 19.49 -2.46 16.65
C VAL A 64 18.68 -3.67 16.15
N PRO A 65 18.47 -3.81 14.83
CA PRO A 65 17.57 -4.82 14.26
C PRO A 65 17.96 -6.25 14.63
N LYS A 66 19.27 -6.57 14.59
CA LYS A 66 19.79 -7.91 14.90
C LYS A 66 19.45 -8.41 16.31
N ILE A 67 19.30 -7.50 17.28
CA ILE A 67 18.93 -7.87 18.65
C ILE A 67 17.44 -8.17 18.71
N MET A 68 16.64 -7.40 17.98
CA MET A 68 15.19 -7.54 17.95
C MET A 68 14.74 -8.85 17.29
N ASP A 69 15.53 -9.41 16.37
CA ASP A 69 15.25 -10.70 15.73
C ASP A 69 15.15 -11.87 16.73
N TYR A 70 15.72 -11.72 17.94
CA TYR A 70 15.65 -12.73 19.00
C TYR A 70 14.41 -12.62 19.89
N PHE A 71 13.63 -11.54 19.80
CA PHE A 71 12.47 -11.31 20.65
C PHE A 71 11.16 -11.46 19.85
N PRO A 72 10.16 -12.20 20.32
CA PRO A 72 8.84 -12.16 19.69
C PRO A 72 8.22 -10.77 19.87
N GLY A 73 7.60 -10.21 18.82
CA GLY A 73 7.03 -8.88 18.93
C GLY A 73 6.17 -8.44 17.76
N GLN A 74 5.67 -7.19 17.87
CA GLN A 74 4.80 -6.58 16.85
C GLN A 74 5.46 -6.50 15.47
N HIS A 75 6.79 -6.46 15.40
CA HIS A 75 7.55 -6.46 14.14
C HIS A 75 7.27 -7.70 13.29
N THR A 76 7.12 -8.89 13.89
CA THR A 76 6.85 -10.13 13.15
C THR A 76 5.49 -10.07 12.44
N LYS A 77 4.45 -9.57 13.14
CA LYS A 77 3.14 -9.33 12.54
C LYS A 77 3.22 -8.28 11.45
N SER A 78 3.93 -7.18 11.71
CA SER A 78 4.13 -6.13 10.71
C SER A 78 4.78 -6.70 9.44
N PHE A 79 5.86 -7.48 9.53
CA PHE A 79 6.46 -8.05 8.32
C PHE A 79 5.54 -9.02 7.58
N ALA A 80 4.80 -9.87 8.30
CA ALA A 80 3.82 -10.76 7.68
C ALA A 80 2.70 -9.99 6.97
N ASP A 81 2.20 -8.90 7.56
CA ASP A 81 1.19 -8.05 6.94
C ASP A 81 1.77 -7.27 5.75
N ALA A 82 3.04 -6.85 5.80
CA ALA A 82 3.72 -6.21 4.67
C ALA A 82 3.84 -7.16 3.47
N GLU A 83 4.12 -8.46 3.71
CA GLU A 83 4.20 -9.44 2.62
C GLU A 83 2.88 -9.58 1.87
N LYS A 84 1.72 -9.46 2.54
CA LYS A 84 0.42 -9.47 1.86
C LYS A 84 0.27 -8.33 0.84
N ILE A 85 0.77 -7.14 1.18
CA ILE A 85 0.78 -6.01 0.24
C ILE A 85 1.75 -6.30 -0.91
N CYS A 86 2.92 -6.87 -0.63
CA CYS A 86 3.88 -7.26 -1.65
C CYS A 86 3.30 -8.31 -2.61
N ASP A 87 2.61 -9.33 -2.11
CA ASP A 87 1.91 -10.33 -2.91
C ASP A 87 0.82 -9.71 -3.79
N TYR A 88 0.02 -8.80 -3.22
CA TYR A 88 -0.97 -8.04 -3.99
C TYR A 88 -0.33 -7.23 -5.13
N ILE A 89 0.75 -6.50 -4.84
CA ILE A 89 1.47 -5.73 -5.86
C ILE A 89 2.04 -6.67 -6.92
N ARG A 90 2.62 -7.81 -6.52
CA ARG A 90 3.19 -8.82 -7.43
C ARG A 90 2.13 -9.38 -8.37
N GLU A 91 0.94 -9.69 -7.87
CA GLU A 91 -0.20 -10.10 -8.69
C GLU A 91 -0.58 -9.01 -9.71
N LYS A 92 -0.63 -7.74 -9.28
CA LYS A 92 -0.91 -6.63 -10.18
C LYS A 92 0.17 -6.47 -11.25
N VAL A 93 1.45 -6.53 -10.89
CA VAL A 93 2.56 -6.44 -11.85
C VAL A 93 2.48 -7.56 -12.89
N GLU A 94 2.20 -8.80 -12.47
CA GLU A 94 2.04 -9.92 -13.40
C GLU A 94 0.84 -9.75 -14.34
N PHE A 95 -0.28 -9.22 -13.84
CA PHE A 95 -1.41 -8.85 -14.71
C PHE A 95 -1.03 -7.78 -15.73
N HIS A 96 -0.29 -6.76 -15.31
CA HIS A 96 0.12 -5.66 -16.20
C HIS A 96 1.08 -6.16 -17.27
N ARG A 97 2.08 -6.98 -16.92
CA ARG A 97 2.99 -7.64 -17.86
C ARG A 97 2.28 -8.44 -18.94
N LYS A 98 1.24 -9.21 -18.56
CA LYS A 98 0.45 -10.02 -19.52
C LYS A 98 -0.39 -9.19 -20.48
N THR A 99 -0.70 -7.95 -20.11
CA THR A 99 -1.60 -7.07 -20.85
C THR A 99 -0.92 -5.78 -21.30
N LEU A 100 0.42 -5.76 -21.27
CA LEU A 100 1.22 -4.58 -21.54
C LEU A 100 1.14 -4.22 -23.03
N ASP A 101 0.83 -2.96 -23.31
CA ASP A 101 1.00 -2.36 -24.62
C ASP A 101 2.09 -1.30 -24.54
N PRO A 102 3.31 -1.57 -25.09
CA PRO A 102 4.42 -0.63 -25.03
C PRO A 102 4.14 0.73 -25.68
N GLN A 103 3.16 0.81 -26.58
CA GLN A 103 2.78 2.06 -27.24
C GLN A 103 1.78 2.89 -26.43
N ASN A 104 1.09 2.26 -25.46
CA ASN A 104 0.04 2.90 -24.69
C ASN A 104 0.07 2.44 -23.21
N PRO A 105 1.07 2.88 -22.43
CA PRO A 105 1.16 2.53 -21.01
C PRO A 105 -0.02 3.10 -20.22
N ARG A 106 -0.69 2.26 -19.43
CA ARG A 106 -1.92 2.64 -18.71
C ARG A 106 -1.65 3.40 -17.41
N ASP A 107 -0.56 3.06 -16.74
CA ASP A 107 -0.21 3.55 -15.40
C ASP A 107 1.28 3.36 -15.09
N TYR A 108 1.66 3.66 -13.85
CA TYR A 108 3.04 3.56 -13.41
C TYR A 108 3.63 2.15 -13.57
N ILE A 109 2.87 1.08 -13.33
CA ILE A 109 3.38 -0.29 -13.45
C ILE A 109 3.72 -0.59 -14.90
N ASP A 110 2.87 -0.20 -15.85
CA ASP A 110 3.14 -0.35 -17.28
C ASP A 110 4.38 0.46 -17.71
N CYS A 111 4.51 1.71 -17.25
CA CYS A 111 5.70 2.53 -17.51
C CYS A 111 6.97 1.88 -16.98
N PHE A 112 6.91 1.34 -15.76
CA PHE A 112 8.04 0.64 -15.14
C PHE A 112 8.41 -0.65 -15.90
N CYS A 113 7.40 -1.44 -16.30
CA CYS A 113 7.62 -2.68 -17.04
C CYS A 113 8.17 -2.42 -18.45
N SER A 114 7.64 -1.41 -19.15
CA SER A 114 8.14 -1.01 -20.48
C SER A 114 9.59 -0.51 -20.42
N GLY A 115 9.94 0.25 -19.38
CA GLY A 115 11.32 0.72 -19.16
C GLY A 115 12.30 -0.42 -18.83
N ALA A 116 11.83 -1.47 -18.16
CA ALA A 116 12.64 -2.66 -17.88
C ALA A 116 12.89 -3.52 -19.14
N GLU A 117 11.93 -3.59 -20.06
CA GLU A 117 12.10 -4.27 -21.35
C GLU A 117 13.01 -3.50 -22.32
N LEU A 118 13.14 -2.18 -22.19
CA LEU A 118 14.04 -1.35 -23.01
C LEU A 118 15.52 -1.40 -22.55
N LEU A 119 15.81 -2.02 -21.40
CA LEU A 119 17.16 -2.13 -20.82
C LEU A 119 17.75 -3.55 -20.91
N ILE A 120 17.09 -4.46 -21.64
CA ILE A 120 17.54 -5.84 -21.94
C ILE A 120 17.59 -5.99 -23.47
#